data_AF-A0A0D6QP35-F1
#
_entry.id   AF-A0A0D6QP35-F1
#
_cell.length_a   1.000
_cell.length_b   1.000
_cell.length_c   1.000
_cell.angle_alpha   90.00
_cell.angle_beta   90.00
_cell.angle_gamma   90.00
#
_symmetry.space_group_name_H-M   'P 1'
#
loop_
_entity.id
_entity.type
_entity.pdbx_description
1 polymer ?
#
loop_
_entity_poly.entity_id
_entity_poly.type
_entity_poly.pdbx_seq_one_letter_code
_entity_poly.pdbx_strand_id
1 'polypeptide(L)'
;MDDQLVNQYLKPNGFTTGVYLVGWFLCDRWDKQHHQYQSTPKWSLERARDFFRDQASALSKNGISVSSFVLNCAANVPRKAAGKNG
;
A
#
# COMPACT_ATOMS: atom_id res chain seq x y z
N MET A 1 -9.59 -3.19 4.08
CA MET A 1 -9.68 -4.44 3.29
C MET A 1 -10.90 -5.27 3.67
N ASP A 2 -11.13 -5.57 4.95
CA ASP A 2 -12.28 -6.38 5.42
C ASP A 2 -13.62 -5.83 4.93
N ASP A 3 -13.96 -4.59 5.30
CA ASP A 3 -15.26 -4.02 4.91
C ASP A 3 -15.43 -3.84 3.41
N GLN A 4 -14.48 -3.16 2.76
CA GLN A 4 -14.58 -2.83 1.34
C GLN A 4 -14.47 -4.06 0.42
N LEU A 5 -13.44 -4.88 0.57
CA LEU A 5 -13.21 -6.00 -0.33
C LEU A 5 -14.02 -7.22 0.09
N VAL A 6 -13.91 -7.66 1.34
CA VAL A 6 -14.53 -8.93 1.75
C VAL A 6 -16.04 -8.77 1.93
N ASN A 7 -16.48 -7.80 2.73
CA ASN A 7 -17.88 -7.68 3.14
C ASN A 7 -18.75 -6.99 2.08
N GLN A 8 -18.24 -5.98 1.38
CA GLN A 8 -19.03 -5.22 0.40
C GLN A 8 -18.88 -5.74 -1.03
N TYR A 9 -17.78 -6.40 -1.37
CA TYR A 9 -17.52 -6.83 -2.76
C TYR A 9 -17.56 -8.36 -2.93
N LEU A 10 -16.76 -9.13 -2.20
CA LEU A 10 -16.65 -10.58 -2.43
C LEU A 10 -17.91 -11.33 -2.00
N LYS A 11 -18.29 -11.21 -0.72
CA LYS A 11 -19.44 -11.95 -0.15
C LYS A 11 -20.76 -11.70 -0.90
N PRO A 12 -21.17 -10.45 -1.19
CA PRO A 12 -22.45 -10.21 -1.84
C PRO A 12 -22.51 -10.72 -3.28
N ASN A 13 -21.36 -10.82 -3.95
CA ASN A 13 -21.27 -11.29 -5.34
C ASN A 13 -20.89 -12.79 -5.44
N GLY A 14 -20.77 -13.50 -4.31
CA GLY A 14 -20.41 -14.92 -4.30
C GLY A 14 -18.97 -15.22 -4.75
N PHE A 15 -18.08 -14.21 -4.77
CA PHE A 15 -16.69 -14.41 -5.15
C PHE A 15 -15.86 -14.91 -3.97
N THR A 16 -14.94 -15.82 -4.27
CA THR A 16 -14.06 -16.44 -3.27
C THR A 16 -12.64 -15.90 -3.30
N THR A 17 -12.24 -15.18 -4.35
CA THR A 17 -10.88 -14.66 -4.49
C THR A 17 -10.90 -13.17 -4.79
N GLY A 18 -10.02 -12.40 -4.14
CA GLY A 18 -9.92 -10.96 -4.35
C GLY A 18 -8.50 -10.42 -4.19
N VAL A 19 -8.25 -9.29 -4.84
CA VAL A 19 -6.99 -8.56 -4.75
C VAL A 19 -7.25 -7.16 -4.18
N TYR A 20 -6.46 -6.77 -3.19
CA TYR A 20 -6.46 -5.42 -2.63
C TYR A 20 -5.19 -4.67 -3.02
N LEU A 21 -5.34 -3.61 -3.80
CA LEU A 21 -4.23 -2.80 -4.29
C LEU A 21 -4.06 -1.54 -3.44
N VAL A 22 -2.84 -1.29 -2.97
CA VAL A 22 -2.47 -0.10 -2.20
C VAL A 22 -1.45 0.71 -2.99
N GLY A 23 -1.79 1.97 -3.30
CA GLY A 23 -0.83 2.94 -3.82
C GLY A 23 -0.08 3.62 -2.67
N TRP A 24 1.24 3.48 -2.63
CA TRP A 24 2.08 4.06 -1.59
C TRP A 24 2.84 5.28 -2.10
N PHE A 25 2.51 6.47 -1.58
CA PHE A 25 3.01 7.75 -2.11
C PHE A 25 4.04 8.44 -1.20
N LEU A 26 4.23 7.96 0.03
CA LEU A 26 5.13 8.60 1.00
C LEU A 26 6.57 8.60 0.48
N CYS A 27 7.18 9.78 0.41
CA CYS A 27 8.60 9.96 0.06
C CYS A 27 9.20 11.23 0.68
N ASP A 28 10.52 11.34 0.66
CA ASP A 28 11.26 12.46 1.29
C ASP A 28 10.98 13.83 0.68
N ARG A 29 10.36 13.87 -0.50
CA ARG A 29 9.99 15.11 -1.19
C ARG A 29 8.69 15.72 -0.67
N TRP A 30 7.94 14.98 0.14
CA TRP A 30 6.77 15.55 0.78
C TRP A 30 7.22 16.69 1.67
N ASP A 31 6.54 17.83 1.54
CA ASP A 31 6.75 18.93 2.46
C ASP A 31 6.33 18.50 3.85
N LYS A 32 7.29 18.57 4.79
CA LYS A 32 7.10 18.14 6.16
C LYS A 32 6.11 19.04 6.92
N GLN A 33 5.83 20.23 6.43
CA GLN A 33 4.85 21.14 7.03
C GLN A 33 3.41 20.78 6.65
N HIS A 34 3.21 19.95 5.62
CA HIS A 34 1.88 19.52 5.21
C HIS A 34 1.25 18.57 6.22
N HIS A 35 -0.03 18.80 6.54
CA HIS A 35 -0.78 17.96 7.47
C HIS A 35 -0.81 16.49 7.03
N GLN A 36 -0.84 16.22 5.71
CA GLN A 36 -0.81 14.86 5.19
C GLN A 36 0.50 14.16 5.53
N TYR A 37 1.63 14.87 5.49
CA TYR A 37 2.90 14.30 5.95
C TYR A 37 2.83 14.01 7.45
N GLN A 38 2.33 14.94 8.25
CA GLN A 38 2.29 14.79 9.72
C GLN A 38 1.39 13.63 10.17
N SER A 39 0.24 13.44 9.53
CA SER A 39 -0.73 12.38 9.89
C SER A 39 -0.41 11.01 9.30
N THR A 40 0.42 10.94 8.25
CA THR A 40 0.73 9.66 7.60
C THR A 40 1.73 8.84 8.43
N PRO A 41 1.44 7.55 8.70
CA PRO A 41 2.39 6.65 9.34
C PRO A 41 3.74 6.65 8.62
N LYS A 42 4.83 6.81 9.37
CA LYS A 42 6.21 6.80 8.86
C LYS A 42 6.72 5.38 8.64
N TRP A 43 5.94 4.58 7.93
CA TRP A 43 6.31 3.22 7.59
C TRP A 43 7.22 3.22 6.38
N SER A 44 8.20 2.31 6.38
CA SER A 44 8.87 1.92 5.15
C SER A 44 7.88 1.23 4.21
N LEU A 45 8.20 1.22 2.92
CA LEU A 45 7.42 0.50 1.93
C LEU A 45 7.33 -1.00 2.26
N GLU A 46 8.42 -1.57 2.77
CA GLU A 46 8.52 -2.96 3.21
C GLU A 46 7.56 -3.23 4.38
N ARG A 47 7.56 -2.34 5.39
CA ARG A 47 6.64 -2.44 6.52
C ARG A 47 5.18 -2.37 6.07
N ALA A 48 4.87 -1.48 5.13
CA ALA A 48 3.52 -1.41 4.56
C ALA A 48 3.14 -2.72 3.85
N ARG A 49 4.05 -3.30 3.05
CA ARG A 49 3.85 -4.60 2.40
C ARG A 49 3.56 -5.70 3.41
N ASP A 50 4.38 -5.81 4.45
CA ASP A 50 4.21 -6.83 5.48
C ASP A 50 2.87 -6.68 6.19
N PHE A 51 2.53 -5.45 6.61
CA PHE A 51 1.27 -5.17 7.27
C PHE A 51 0.04 -5.57 6.43
N PHE A 52 0.00 -5.18 5.16
CA PHE A 52 -1.13 -5.51 4.29
C PHE A 52 -1.16 -6.99 3.91
N ARG A 53 0.01 -7.66 3.83
CA ARG A 53 0.09 -9.10 3.60
C ARG A 53 -0.49 -9.87 4.79
N ASP A 54 -0.11 -9.49 6.00
CA ASP A 54 -0.61 -10.14 7.23
C ASP A 54 -2.12 -9.93 7.38
N GLN A 55 -2.62 -8.73 7.07
CA GLN A 55 -4.05 -8.46 7.04
C GLN A 55 -4.78 -9.32 5.99
N ALA A 56 -4.24 -9.45 4.77
CA ALA A 56 -4.82 -10.29 3.73
C ALA A 56 -4.83 -11.77 4.13
N SER A 57 -3.75 -12.25 4.75
CA SER A 57 -3.67 -13.62 5.28
C SER A 57 -4.71 -13.88 6.38
N ALA A 58 -4.92 -12.93 7.29
CA ALA A 58 -5.91 -13.07 8.36
C ALA A 58 -7.37 -13.07 7.85
N LEU A 59 -7.61 -12.42 6.70
CA LEU A 59 -8.91 -12.39 6.03
C LEU A 59 -9.11 -13.60 5.09
N SER A 60 -8.04 -14.28 4.71
CA SER A 60 -8.07 -15.48 3.86
C SER A 60 -8.49 -16.72 4.65
N LYS A 61 -9.77 -16.79 4.99
CA LYS A 61 -10.38 -17.87 5.77
C LYS A 61 -11.78 -18.19 5.27
N ASN A 62 -12.32 -19.34 5.69
CA ASN A 62 -13.69 -19.78 5.38
C ASN A 62 -13.98 -19.81 3.86
N GLY A 63 -13.02 -20.28 3.06
CA GLY A 63 -13.16 -20.37 1.60
C GLY A 63 -12.96 -19.05 0.84
N ILE A 64 -12.62 -17.96 1.53
CA ILE A 64 -12.18 -16.71 0.92
C ILE A 64 -10.65 -16.66 0.86
N SER A 65 -10.11 -16.23 -0.28
CA SER A 65 -8.69 -15.99 -0.53
C SER A 65 -8.48 -14.53 -0.92
N VAL A 66 -7.68 -13.81 -0.14
CA VAL A 66 -7.36 -12.41 -0.40
C VAL A 66 -5.85 -12.25 -0.50
N SER A 67 -5.42 -11.54 -1.54
CA SER A 67 -4.03 -11.09 -1.67
C SER A 67 -3.96 -9.57 -1.67
N SER A 68 -2.86 -9.02 -1.18
CA SER A 68 -2.61 -7.58 -1.22
C SER A 68 -1.33 -7.25 -1.98
N PHE A 69 -1.34 -6.11 -2.66
CA PHE A 69 -0.17 -5.60 -3.37
C PHE A 69 0.02 -4.13 -3.03
N VAL A 70 1.24 -3.77 -2.62
CA VAL A 70 1.62 -2.38 -2.36
C VAL A 70 2.51 -1.90 -3.50
N LEU A 71 1.96 -1.00 -4.32
CA LEU A 71 2.66 -0.33 -5.39
C LEU A 71 3.42 0.87 -4.84
N ASN A 72 4.69 0.99 -5.20
CA ASN A 72 5.43 2.21 -4.93
C ASN A 72 5.03 3.26 -5.97
N CYS A 73 4.26 4.25 -5.52
CA CYS A 73 3.79 5.38 -6.32
C CYS A 73 4.50 6.69 -5.93
N ALA A 74 5.58 6.61 -5.14
CA ALA A 74 6.40 7.77 -4.83
C ALA A 74 6.86 8.45 -6.11
N ALA A 75 6.88 9.79 -6.10
CA ALA A 75 7.33 10.58 -7.24
C ALA A 75 8.72 10.14 -7.68
N ASN A 76 8.78 9.46 -8.83
CA ASN A 76 10.01 8.94 -9.38
C ASN A 76 10.76 10.09 -10.03
N VAL A 77 11.95 10.41 -9.53
CA VAL A 77 12.80 11.41 -10.16
C VAL A 77 14.17 10.77 -10.38
N PRO A 78 14.72 10.85 -11.60
CA PRO A 78 16.06 10.35 -11.85
C PRO A 78 17.02 11.00 -10.86
N ARG A 79 17.94 10.20 -10.29
CA ARG A 79 19.07 10.77 -9.54
C ARG A 79 19.71 11.81 -10.45
N LYS A 80 19.83 13.07 -10.01
CA LYS A 80 20.76 14.01 -10.66
C LYS A 80 22.09 13.26 -10.75
N ALA A 81 22.55 12.99 -11.97
CA ALA A 81 23.89 12.45 -12.19
C ALA A 81 24.84 13.34 -11.38
N ALA A 82 25.67 12.69 -10.55
CA ALA A 82 26.68 13.40 -9.78
C ALA A 82 27.54 14.19 -10.78
N GLY A 83 27.34 15.51 -10.80
CA GLY A 83 28.21 16.41 -11.54
C GLY A 83 29.60 16.29 -10.96
N LYS A 84 30.51 15.66 -11.72
CA LYS A 84 31.94 15.87 -11.53
C LYS A 84 32.22 17.31 -11.95
N ASN A 85 32.38 18.21 -10.99
CA ASN A 85 33.18 19.41 -11.17
C ASN A 85 34.57 19.02 -10.62
N GLY A 86 35.65 19.05 -11.39
CA GLY A 86 36.02 20.05 -12.39
C GLY A 86 37.00 20.97 -11.70
#